data_AF-A0AAX3ECY0-F1
#
_entry.id   AF-A0AAX3ECY0-F1
#
_cell.length_a   1.000
_cell.length_b   1.000
_cell.length_c   1.000
_cell.angle_alpha   90.00
_cell.angle_beta   90.00
_cell.angle_gamma   90.00
#
_symmetry.space_group_name_H-M   'P 1'
#
loop_
_entity.id
_entity.type
_entity.pdbx_description
1 polymer ?
#
loop_
_entity_poly.entity_id
_entity_poly.type
_entity_poly.pdbx_seq_one_letter_code
_entity_poly.pdbx_strand_id
1 'polypeptide(L)'
;MTARWAGPLIVGFAVSIGTGLGACSAPAAEPSLVSASLQPKLRLVTVDAPQDSAMDAAFTGTLSVDANDCVYAHPGDGSEVYTLVWPQGYSAKGDGKAFEVVDADKHPVVRSGSEFELGGGLVDSPRDNWTQKDCAKGTLWLVAPPDFSQVSRPPGG
;
A
#
# COMPACT_ATOMS: atom_id res chain seq x y z
N MET A 1 51.03 -26.36 9.11
CA MET A 1 51.75 -26.78 10.34
C MET A 1 50.73 -26.94 11.44
N THR A 2 50.77 -28.10 12.06
CA THR A 2 49.86 -28.68 13.07
C THR A 2 50.02 -28.05 14.45
N ALA A 3 48.91 -27.86 15.17
CA ALA A 3 48.88 -28.01 16.62
C ALA A 3 47.49 -28.45 17.08
N ARG A 4 47.42 -29.69 17.58
CA ARG A 4 46.31 -30.33 18.29
C ARG A 4 46.42 -29.92 19.75
N TRP A 5 45.32 -29.62 20.43
CA TRP A 5 45.17 -29.84 21.88
C TRP A 5 43.76 -30.28 22.21
N ALA A 6 43.69 -31.27 23.09
CA ALA A 6 42.50 -32.01 23.51
C ALA A 6 42.20 -31.74 24.99
N GLY A 7 40.92 -31.83 25.35
CA GLY A 7 40.47 -32.03 26.73
C GLY A 7 39.20 -31.25 27.08
N PRO A 8 38.40 -31.71 28.07
CA PRO A 8 37.84 -33.04 28.19
C PRO A 8 36.30 -33.03 28.23
N LEU A 9 35.73 -34.22 28.03
CA LEU A 9 34.34 -34.60 28.24
C LEU A 9 33.88 -34.32 29.67
N ILE A 10 32.76 -33.61 29.85
CA ILE A 10 31.94 -33.72 31.06
C ILE A 10 30.53 -34.10 30.65
N VAL A 11 30.19 -35.34 30.98
CA VAL A 11 28.85 -35.90 31.00
C VAL A 11 28.11 -35.31 32.20
N GLY A 12 26.94 -34.73 31.98
CA GLY A 12 26.07 -34.23 33.04
C GLY A 12 24.62 -34.28 32.58
N PHE A 13 24.01 -35.47 32.66
CA PHE A 13 22.56 -35.63 32.61
C PHE A 13 21.96 -34.99 33.86
N ALA A 14 21.16 -33.94 33.70
CA ALA A 14 20.25 -33.46 34.75
C ALA A 14 18.82 -33.56 34.21
N VAL A 15 18.18 -34.70 34.50
CA VAL A 15 16.73 -34.86 34.39
C VAL A 15 16.12 -34.16 35.60
N SER A 16 15.43 -33.06 35.36
CA SER A 16 14.65 -32.34 36.38
C SER A 16 13.17 -32.56 36.11
N ILE A 17 12.58 -33.54 36.81
CA ILE A 17 11.12 -33.67 36.93
C ILE A 17 10.69 -32.69 38.01
N GLY A 18 10.23 -31.51 37.61
CA GLY A 18 9.69 -30.49 38.51
C GLY A 18 8.17 -30.44 38.42
N THR A 19 7.48 -31.18 39.28
CA THR A 19 6.06 -30.95 39.58
C THR A 19 5.99 -29.85 40.63
N GLY A 20 5.74 -28.61 40.19
CA GLY A 20 5.55 -27.45 41.06
C GLY A 20 4.32 -26.66 40.64
N LEU A 21 3.26 -26.74 41.45
CA LEU A 21 2.16 -25.78 41.45
C LEU A 21 2.73 -24.43 41.90
N GLY A 22 2.83 -23.49 40.97
CA GLY A 22 3.32 -22.14 41.22
C GLY A 22 2.60 -21.14 40.32
N ALA A 23 1.86 -20.24 40.97
CA ALA A 23 1.26 -19.06 40.36
C ALA A 23 2.30 -18.16 39.67
N CYS A 24 1.80 -17.23 38.86
CA CYS A 24 2.50 -16.27 37.98
C CYS A 24 2.69 -16.76 36.54
N SER A 25 1.67 -16.51 35.72
CA SER A 25 1.87 -16.21 34.30
C SER A 25 0.99 -15.01 34.03
N ALA A 26 1.59 -13.82 34.14
CA ALA A 26 2.09 -13.05 33.00
C ALA A 26 0.95 -12.23 32.39
N PRO A 27 1.15 -10.91 32.17
CA PRO A 27 0.07 -9.99 31.88
C PRO A 27 -0.70 -10.47 30.67
N ALA A 28 -2.03 -10.36 30.75
CA ALA A 28 -2.88 -10.42 29.59
C ALA A 28 -2.21 -9.54 28.52
N ALA A 29 -1.80 -10.16 27.41
CA ALA A 29 -1.63 -9.43 26.18
C ALA A 29 -3.02 -8.87 25.88
N GLU A 30 -3.29 -7.68 26.41
CA GLU A 30 -4.33 -6.81 25.91
C GLU A 30 -4.08 -6.77 24.41
N PRO A 31 -5.00 -7.26 23.56
CA PRO A 31 -4.96 -6.85 22.17
C PRO A 31 -5.16 -5.35 22.25
N SER A 32 -4.04 -4.65 22.18
CA SER A 32 -3.85 -3.28 21.81
C SER A 32 -4.97 -2.86 20.85
N LEU A 33 -6.09 -2.42 21.41
CA LEU A 33 -7.07 -1.55 20.78
C LEU A 33 -6.41 -0.16 20.68
N VAL A 34 -5.18 -0.10 20.17
CA VAL A 34 -4.57 1.16 19.78
C VAL A 34 -5.29 1.57 18.52
N SER A 35 -6.17 2.54 18.69
CA SER A 35 -6.47 3.51 17.65
C SER A 35 -6.95 2.92 16.33
N ALA A 36 -8.01 2.12 16.36
CA ALA A 36 -8.87 2.07 15.20
C ALA A 36 -9.51 3.46 15.02
N SER A 37 -9.11 4.15 13.96
CA SER A 37 -9.97 5.06 13.20
C SER A 37 -10.15 6.50 13.70
N LEU A 38 -9.04 7.21 13.91
CA LEU A 38 -8.99 8.67 13.69
C LEU A 38 -7.81 9.03 12.77
N GLN A 39 -7.48 8.13 11.84
CA GLN A 39 -6.55 8.49 10.77
C GLN A 39 -7.24 9.55 9.90
N PRO A 40 -6.56 10.68 9.58
CA PRO A 40 -7.10 11.64 8.63
C PRO A 40 -7.44 10.87 7.35
N LYS A 41 -8.69 11.03 6.92
CA LYS A 41 -9.19 10.31 5.76
C LYS A 41 -8.52 10.91 4.53
N LEU A 42 -7.46 10.25 4.06
CA LEU A 42 -6.77 10.61 2.83
C LEU A 42 -7.77 10.72 1.68
N ARG A 43 -7.59 11.78 0.88
CA ARG A 43 -8.53 12.21 -0.13
C ARG A 43 -7.98 11.87 -1.50
N LEU A 44 -8.71 11.01 -2.21
CA LEU A 44 -8.41 10.61 -3.58
C LEU A 44 -9.44 11.24 -4.50
N VAL A 45 -8.99 11.66 -5.67
CA VAL A 45 -9.88 12.01 -6.77
C VAL A 45 -10.32 10.71 -7.42
N THR A 46 -11.62 10.42 -7.38
CA THR A 46 -12.21 9.26 -8.05
C THR A 46 -13.23 9.67 -9.09
N VAL A 47 -13.44 8.85 -10.11
CA VAL A 47 -14.51 9.05 -11.12
C VAL A 47 -15.67 8.12 -10.81
N ASP A 48 -16.88 8.66 -10.68
CA ASP A 48 -18.10 7.89 -10.38
C ASP A 48 -18.72 7.20 -11.61
N ALA A 49 -17.91 6.96 -12.65
CA ALA A 49 -18.35 6.32 -13.89
C ALA A 49 -17.28 5.36 -14.43
N PRO A 50 -17.67 4.30 -15.16
CA PRO A 50 -16.74 3.47 -15.91
C PRO A 50 -15.88 4.37 -16.79
N GLN A 51 -14.56 4.21 -16.71
CA GLN A 51 -13.65 4.97 -17.55
C GLN A 51 -13.47 4.24 -18.86
N ASP A 52 -13.68 4.94 -19.98
CA ASP A 52 -13.15 4.52 -21.27
C ASP A 52 -11.62 4.53 -21.15
N SER A 53 -10.95 3.45 -21.56
CA SER A 53 -9.49 3.32 -21.50
C SER A 53 -8.83 4.60 -22.01
N ALA A 54 -8.21 5.35 -21.09
CA ALA A 54 -7.29 6.40 -21.50
C ALA A 54 -6.16 5.74 -22.28
N MET A 55 -5.62 6.42 -23.30
CA MET A 55 -4.53 5.90 -24.15
C MET A 55 -3.50 5.17 -23.28
N ASP A 56 -3.37 3.85 -23.43
CA ASP A 56 -2.57 3.01 -22.52
C ASP A 56 -1.10 3.46 -22.50
N ALA A 57 -0.78 4.36 -21.58
CA ALA A 57 0.56 4.82 -21.30
C ALA A 57 0.93 4.40 -19.88
N ALA A 58 2.22 4.18 -19.66
CA ALA A 58 2.77 3.88 -18.34
C ALA A 58 3.15 5.19 -17.64
N PHE A 59 2.67 5.36 -16.43
CA PHE A 59 3.10 6.40 -15.52
C PHE A 59 3.92 5.77 -14.39
N THR A 60 5.16 6.23 -14.22
CA THR A 60 6.05 5.80 -13.16
C THR A 60 6.30 6.93 -12.17
N GLY A 61 6.14 6.66 -10.88
CA GLY A 61 6.32 7.70 -9.87
C GLY A 61 6.24 7.19 -8.44
N THR A 62 6.12 8.12 -7.49
CA THR A 62 5.96 7.86 -6.06
C THR A 62 4.82 8.67 -5.49
N LEU A 63 3.99 8.08 -4.61
CA LEU A 63 2.88 8.78 -3.99
C LEU A 63 3.31 9.59 -2.77
N SER A 64 2.69 10.77 -2.63
CA SER A 64 2.82 11.68 -1.49
C SER A 64 1.46 12.30 -1.14
N VAL A 65 1.40 13.06 -0.05
CA VAL A 65 0.20 13.77 0.43
C VAL A 65 0.53 15.24 0.63
N ASP A 66 -0.39 16.14 0.26
CA ASP A 66 -0.27 17.57 0.57
C ASP A 66 -0.78 17.94 1.97
N ALA A 67 -0.74 19.24 2.29
CA ALA A 67 -1.25 19.77 3.56
C ALA A 67 -2.78 19.67 3.73
N ASN A 68 -3.54 19.32 2.68
CA ASN A 68 -5.00 19.15 2.69
C ASN A 68 -5.41 17.66 2.66
N ASP A 69 -4.47 16.76 2.95
CA ASP A 69 -4.65 15.30 2.89
C ASP A 69 -4.98 14.76 1.48
N CYS A 70 -4.69 15.52 0.42
CA CYS A 70 -4.88 15.10 -0.96
C CYS A 70 -3.68 14.28 -1.43
N VAL A 71 -3.94 13.13 -2.06
CA VAL A 71 -2.91 12.22 -2.58
C VAL A 71 -2.48 12.66 -3.98
N TYR A 72 -1.17 12.79 -4.19
CA TYR A 72 -0.56 13.12 -5.48
C TYR A 72 0.58 12.15 -5.82
N ALA A 73 0.99 12.17 -7.09
CA ALA A 73 2.15 11.43 -7.56
C ALA A 73 3.25 12.38 -8.00
N HIS A 74 4.47 12.08 -7.59
CA HIS A 74 5.68 12.67 -8.14
C HIS A 74 6.21 11.75 -9.23
N PRO A 75 6.28 12.21 -10.49
CA PRO A 75 6.82 11.43 -11.57
C PRO A 75 8.34 11.26 -11.39
N GLY A 76 8.88 10.11 -11.78
CA GLY A 76 10.31 9.79 -11.62
C GLY A 76 11.25 10.63 -12.49
N ASP A 77 10.70 11.32 -13.50
CA ASP A 77 11.42 12.19 -14.43
C ASP A 77 11.67 13.61 -13.90
N GLY A 78 11.12 13.95 -12.72
CA GLY A 78 11.22 15.28 -12.12
C GLY A 78 10.26 16.32 -12.72
N SER A 79 9.28 15.90 -13.51
CA SER A 79 8.20 16.74 -14.01
C SER A 79 7.31 17.27 -12.87
N GLU A 80 6.35 18.14 -13.23
CA GLU A 80 5.34 18.65 -12.28
C GLU A 80 4.57 17.50 -11.61
N VAL A 81 4.04 17.76 -10.41
CA VAL A 81 3.20 16.80 -9.69
C VAL A 81 1.93 16.45 -10.48
N TYR A 82 1.55 15.17 -10.38
CA TYR A 82 0.37 14.63 -11.03
C TYR A 82 -0.72 14.37 -9.98
N THR A 83 -1.95 14.76 -10.28
CA THR A 83 -3.12 14.21 -9.60
C THR A 83 -3.52 12.92 -10.29
N LEU A 84 -3.44 11.81 -9.56
CA LEU A 84 -3.97 10.54 -10.03
C LEU A 84 -5.48 10.49 -9.80
N VAL A 85 -6.20 10.17 -10.87
CA VAL A 85 -7.65 10.11 -10.92
C VAL A 85 -8.05 8.64 -11.00
N TRP A 86 -8.53 8.11 -9.88
CA TRP A 86 -8.74 6.69 -9.70
C TRP A 86 -10.13 6.24 -10.19
N PRO A 87 -10.27 4.96 -10.60
CA PRO A 87 -11.58 4.38 -10.84
C PRO A 87 -12.47 4.38 -9.59
N GLN A 88 -13.77 4.24 -9.80
CA GLN A 88 -14.74 4.14 -8.71
C GLN A 88 -14.40 2.98 -7.77
N GLY A 89 -14.60 3.17 -6.46
CA GLY A 89 -14.40 2.15 -5.43
C GLY A 89 -12.99 2.12 -4.83
N TYR A 90 -12.03 2.78 -5.48
CA TYR A 90 -10.68 2.93 -4.95
C TYR A 90 -10.68 3.84 -3.71
N SER A 91 -9.75 3.56 -2.80
CA SER A 91 -9.60 4.32 -1.55
C SER A 91 -8.17 4.25 -1.06
N ALA A 92 -7.71 5.24 -0.29
CA ALA A 92 -6.46 5.08 0.46
C ALA A 92 -6.74 4.60 1.88
N LYS A 93 -5.80 3.82 2.39
CA LYS A 93 -5.76 3.27 3.73
C LYS A 93 -4.42 3.62 4.36
N GLY A 94 -4.45 4.21 5.56
CA GLY A 94 -3.26 4.68 6.25
C GLY A 94 -3.39 6.15 6.65
N ASP A 95 -2.25 6.83 6.74
CA ASP A 95 -2.16 8.25 7.11
C ASP A 95 -1.21 9.02 6.17
N GLY A 96 -1.06 10.32 6.40
CA GLY A 96 -0.21 11.20 5.57
C GLY A 96 1.29 10.86 5.53
N LYS A 97 1.76 9.90 6.35
CA LYS A 97 3.17 9.44 6.33
C LYS A 97 3.32 8.08 5.64
N ALA A 98 2.36 7.19 5.87
CA ALA A 98 2.37 5.85 5.29
C ALA A 98 0.95 5.43 4.92
N PHE A 99 0.72 5.20 3.62
CA PHE A 99 -0.56 4.75 3.11
C PHE A 99 -0.42 3.85 1.90
N GLU A 100 -1.49 3.10 1.64
CA GLU A 100 -1.66 2.31 0.44
C GLU A 100 -2.97 2.71 -0.25
N VAL A 101 -2.94 2.80 -1.58
CA VAL A 101 -4.15 2.88 -2.38
C VAL A 101 -4.62 1.47 -2.64
N VAL A 102 -5.88 1.21 -2.31
CA VAL A 102 -6.55 -0.07 -2.51
C VAL A 102 -7.66 0.05 -3.55
N ASP A 103 -7.88 -1.02 -4.31
CA ASP A 103 -8.97 -1.12 -5.26
C ASP A 103 -10.34 -1.28 -4.56
N ALA A 104 -11.39 -1.46 -5.36
CA ALA A 104 -12.76 -1.68 -4.87
C ALA A 104 -12.88 -2.93 -3.97
N ASP A 105 -12.10 -3.97 -4.25
CA ASP A 105 -12.04 -5.25 -3.52
C ASP A 105 -11.08 -5.23 -2.32
N LYS A 106 -10.48 -4.07 -2.04
CA LYS A 106 -9.52 -3.84 -0.94
C LYS A 106 -8.16 -4.50 -1.13
N HIS A 107 -7.77 -4.81 -2.36
CA HIS A 107 -6.39 -5.21 -2.67
C HIS A 107 -5.49 -3.99 -2.80
N PRO A 108 -4.28 -4.01 -2.21
CA PRO A 108 -3.32 -2.92 -2.37
C PRO A 108 -2.80 -2.85 -3.81
N VAL A 109 -2.87 -1.67 -4.40
CA VAL A 109 -2.42 -1.37 -5.77
C VAL A 109 -1.10 -0.61 -5.75
N VAL A 110 -0.99 0.43 -4.90
CA VAL A 110 0.22 1.26 -4.77
C VAL A 110 0.45 1.62 -3.31
N ARG A 111 1.72 1.78 -2.91
CA ARG A 111 2.13 2.24 -1.58
C ARG A 111 2.87 3.57 -1.64
N SER A 112 2.64 4.42 -0.65
CA SER A 112 3.35 5.69 -0.47
C SER A 112 4.86 5.48 -0.33
N GLY A 113 5.65 6.36 -0.91
CA GLY A 113 7.13 6.31 -0.83
C GLY A 113 7.79 5.17 -1.61
N SER A 114 7.01 4.27 -2.23
CA SER A 114 7.52 3.24 -3.13
C SER A 114 7.33 3.67 -4.58
N GLU A 115 8.29 3.32 -5.43
CA GLU A 115 8.12 3.48 -6.88
C GLU A 115 7.03 2.53 -7.37
N PHE A 116 6.20 3.02 -8.29
CA PHE A 116 5.14 2.26 -8.92
C PHE A 116 5.07 2.55 -10.41
N GLU A 117 4.45 1.65 -11.16
CA GLU A 117 4.06 1.86 -12.55
C GLU A 117 2.55 1.62 -12.67
N LEU A 118 1.83 2.59 -13.23
CA LEU A 118 0.39 2.50 -13.47
C LEU A 118 0.08 2.78 -14.93
N GLY A 119 -0.82 1.97 -15.49
CA GLY A 119 -1.45 2.26 -16.78
C GLY A 119 -2.44 3.42 -16.67
N GLY A 120 -2.65 4.15 -17.75
CA GLY A 120 -3.62 5.22 -17.80
C GLY A 120 -3.31 6.24 -18.88
N GLY A 121 -3.86 7.45 -18.74
CA GLY A 121 -3.54 8.54 -19.66
C GLY A 121 -3.95 9.92 -19.17
N LEU A 122 -3.42 10.93 -19.87
CA LEU A 122 -3.62 12.34 -19.53
C LEU A 122 -5.05 12.81 -19.77
N VAL A 123 -5.51 13.74 -18.92
CA VAL A 123 -6.81 14.41 -19.08
C VAL A 123 -6.62 15.91 -18.95
N ASP A 124 -7.23 16.67 -19.87
CA ASP A 124 -7.02 18.12 -19.94
C ASP A 124 -7.70 18.91 -18.81
N SER A 125 -8.78 18.37 -18.21
CA SER A 125 -9.55 19.09 -17.19
C SER A 125 -10.36 18.15 -16.29
N PRO A 126 -10.61 18.52 -15.02
CA PRO A 126 -11.51 17.78 -14.14
C PRO A 126 -12.93 17.75 -14.69
N ARG A 127 -13.63 16.63 -14.50
CA ARG A 127 -15.01 16.45 -14.96
C ARG A 127 -16.01 16.57 -13.84
N ASP A 128 -17.28 16.78 -14.19
CA ASP A 128 -18.32 17.04 -13.19
C ASP A 128 -18.64 15.85 -12.28
N ASN A 129 -18.39 14.64 -12.76
CA ASN A 129 -18.63 13.38 -12.06
C ASN A 129 -17.43 12.89 -11.22
N TRP A 130 -16.47 13.77 -10.93
CA TRP A 130 -15.33 13.45 -10.08
C TRP A 130 -15.60 13.82 -8.62
N THR A 131 -15.13 12.98 -7.70
CA THR A 131 -15.12 13.29 -6.27
C THR A 131 -13.87 14.08 -5.90
N GLN A 132 -13.93 14.84 -4.80
CA GLN A 132 -12.78 15.56 -4.23
C GLN A 132 -12.05 16.47 -5.25
N LYS A 133 -12.79 17.14 -6.16
CA LYS A 133 -12.22 17.97 -7.25
C LYS A 133 -11.29 19.08 -6.79
N ASP A 134 -11.42 19.52 -5.54
CA ASP A 134 -10.50 20.49 -4.92
C ASP A 134 -9.08 19.93 -4.71
N CYS A 135 -8.91 18.61 -4.76
CA CYS A 135 -7.61 17.94 -4.84
C CYS A 135 -7.07 17.82 -6.28
N ALA A 136 -7.85 18.14 -7.32
CA ALA A 136 -7.39 18.05 -8.70
C ALA A 136 -6.54 19.27 -9.08
N LYS A 137 -5.22 19.11 -9.03
CA LYS A 137 -4.22 20.16 -9.30
C LYS A 137 -3.10 19.63 -10.18
N GLY A 138 -2.38 20.53 -10.85
CA GLY A 138 -1.29 20.17 -11.76
C GLY A 138 -1.80 19.33 -12.94
N THR A 139 -1.00 18.36 -13.36
CA THR A 139 -1.35 17.46 -14.47
C THR A 139 -2.27 16.34 -13.98
N LEU A 140 -3.30 16.01 -14.75
CA LEU A 140 -4.27 14.98 -14.38
C LEU A 140 -3.97 13.69 -15.12
N TRP A 141 -3.90 12.59 -14.39
CA TRP A 141 -3.70 11.25 -14.94
C TRP A 141 -4.86 10.34 -14.57
N LEU A 142 -5.59 9.87 -15.57
CA LEU A 142 -6.64 8.88 -15.41
C LEU A 142 -6.02 7.50 -15.27
N VAL A 143 -6.11 6.90 -14.08
CA VAL A 143 -5.56 5.56 -13.83
C VAL A 143 -6.47 4.52 -14.45
N ALA A 144 -5.93 3.73 -15.38
CA ALA A 144 -6.65 2.58 -15.92
C ALA A 144 -6.88 1.54 -14.81
N PRO A 145 -8.08 0.95 -14.69
CA PRO A 145 -8.28 -0.18 -13.80
C PRO A 145 -7.34 -1.34 -14.22
N PRO A 146 -6.78 -2.10 -13.28
CA PRO A 146 -6.00 -3.28 -13.61
C PRO A 146 -6.84 -4.22 -14.48
N ASP A 147 -6.31 -4.68 -15.60
CA ASP A 147 -6.98 -5.68 -16.43
C ASP A 147 -6.94 -7.06 -15.73
N PHE A 148 -7.87 -7.28 -14.80
CA PHE A 148 -8.04 -8.59 -14.16
C PHE A 148 -8.66 -9.64 -15.09
N SER A 149 -9.12 -9.25 -16.29
CA SER A 149 -9.66 -10.20 -17.28
C SER A 149 -8.56 -11.02 -17.97
N GLN A 150 -7.32 -10.52 -18.00
CA GLN A 150 -6.14 -11.30 -18.41
C GLN A 150 -5.79 -12.41 -17.41
N VAL A 151 -6.12 -12.24 -16.13
CA VAL A 151 -5.81 -13.23 -15.08
C VAL A 151 -6.72 -14.46 -15.17
N SER A 152 -7.89 -14.32 -15.76
CA SER A 152 -8.89 -15.40 -15.87
C SER A 152 -8.78 -16.23 -17.15
N ARG A 153 -7.88 -15.86 -18.09
CA ARG A 153 -7.70 -16.63 -19.32
C ARG A 153 -6.62 -17.69 -19.11
N PRO A 154 -6.96 -18.98 -18.96
CA PRO A 154 -5.95 -20.02 -18.94
C PRO A 154 -5.14 -19.98 -20.25
N PRO A 155 -3.82 -20.15 -20.21
CA PRO A 155 -3.01 -20.22 -21.41
C PRO A 155 -3.35 -21.51 -22.17
N GLY A 156 -4.02 -21.36 -23.32
CA GLY A 156 -4.27 -22.44 -24.27
C GLY A 156 -5.62 -23.15 -24.09
N GLY A 157 -6.49 -22.97 -25.08
CA GLY A 157 -7.56 -23.90 -25.42
C GLY A 157 -7.32 -24.43 -26.83
#